data_AF-A0A498PTI6-F1
#
_entry.id   AF-A0A498PTI6-F1
#
_cell.length_a   1.000
_cell.length_b   1.000
_cell.length_c   1.000
_cell.angle_alpha   90.00
_cell.angle_beta   90.00
_cell.angle_gamma   90.00
#
_symmetry.space_group_name_H-M   'P 1'
#
loop_
_entity.id
_entity.type
_entity.pdbx_description
1 polymer ?
#
loop_
_entity_poly.entity_id
_entity_poly.type
_entity_poly.pdbx_seq_one_letter_code
_entity_poly.pdbx_strand_id
1 'polypeptide(L)'
;MATQSAWLQHGLDPALKSVRCANYLATLRFELLCLARACGHVHPALVPLDAIELLDVDLQTVQVDELFDYKPDWGLPEPADVEAITELMAG
;
A
#
# COMPACT_ATOMS: atom_id res chain seq x y z
N MET A 1 4.90 8.45 16.47
CA MET A 1 5.54 8.12 17.76
C MET A 1 4.55 8.40 18.87
N ALA A 2 4.07 7.37 19.55
CA ALA A 2 3.27 7.52 20.76
C ALA A 2 4.19 7.47 21.98
N THR A 3 4.95 8.55 22.20
CA THR A 3 5.68 8.75 23.47
C THR A 3 4.96 9.83 24.26
N GLN A 4 4.45 9.49 25.44
CA GLN A 4 3.78 10.44 26.34
C GLN A 4 4.76 11.35 27.12
N SER A 5 6.06 11.28 26.83
CA SER A 5 7.05 12.08 27.52
C SER A 5 7.18 13.47 26.86
N ALA A 6 6.94 14.52 27.65
CA ALA A 6 6.92 15.90 27.17
C ALA A 6 8.25 16.35 26.53
N TRP A 7 9.38 15.79 26.96
CA TRP A 7 10.71 16.10 26.38
C TRP A 7 10.90 15.55 24.97
N LEU A 8 10.38 14.35 24.66
CA LEU A 8 10.42 13.78 23.30
C LEU A 8 9.44 14.49 22.36
N GLN A 9 8.34 15.02 22.90
CA GLN A 9 7.37 15.81 22.15
C GLN A 9 7.93 17.16 21.71
N HIS A 10 8.84 17.77 22.50
CA HIS A 10 9.45 19.06 22.17
C HIS A 10 10.30 19.04 20.89
N GLY A 11 10.79 17.88 20.44
CA GLY A 11 11.52 17.71 19.17
C GLY A 11 10.61 17.45 17.95
N LEU A 12 9.29 17.45 18.13
CA LEU A 12 8.32 17.33 17.05
C LEU A 12 7.86 18.72 16.63
N ASP A 13 8.58 19.34 15.69
CA ASP A 13 8.07 20.48 14.93
C ASP A 13 6.95 19.98 13.98
N PRO A 14 5.66 20.28 14.25
CA PRO A 14 4.56 19.77 13.44
C PRO A 14 4.48 20.46 12.08
N ALA A 15 4.98 21.69 11.94
CA ALA A 15 5.00 22.43 10.67
C ALA A 15 6.01 21.81 9.70
N LEU A 16 7.19 21.45 10.18
CA LEU A 16 8.19 20.76 9.35
C LEU A 16 7.83 19.27 9.10
N LYS A 17 7.19 18.60 10.06
CA LYS A 17 6.83 17.18 9.94
C LYS A 17 5.59 16.92 9.10
N SER A 18 4.62 17.82 9.12
CA SER A 18 3.43 17.73 8.26
C SER A 18 3.81 17.84 6.78
N VAL A 19 4.69 18.77 6.41
CA VAL A 19 5.22 18.90 5.04
C VAL A 19 5.95 17.64 4.60
N ARG A 20 6.82 17.07 5.45
CA ARG A 20 7.50 15.80 5.12
C ARG A 20 6.54 14.64 4.96
N CYS A 21 5.51 14.56 5.81
CA CYS A 21 4.47 13.54 5.69
C CYS A 21 3.69 13.69 4.37
N ALA A 22 3.29 14.90 4.01
CA ALA A 22 2.60 15.18 2.77
C ALA A 22 3.44 14.75 1.55
N ASN A 23 4.73 15.09 1.54
CA ASN A 23 5.64 14.67 0.47
C ASN A 23 5.82 13.15 0.43
N TYR A 24 5.97 12.49 1.59
CA TYR A 24 6.06 11.03 1.66
C TYR A 24 4.81 10.37 1.09
N LEU A 25 3.61 10.83 1.47
CA LEU A 25 2.35 10.30 0.96
C LEU A 25 2.20 10.54 -0.54
N ALA A 26 2.63 11.69 -1.06
CA ALA A 26 2.61 11.96 -2.50
C ALA A 26 3.51 10.99 -3.27
N THR A 27 4.74 10.78 -2.80
CA THR A 27 5.67 9.81 -3.39
C THR A 27 5.14 8.38 -3.28
N LEU A 28 4.66 7.97 -2.11
CA LEU A 28 4.12 6.63 -1.89
C LEU A 28 2.94 6.34 -2.83
N ARG A 29 2.04 7.32 -3.01
CA ARG A 29 0.92 7.18 -3.95
C ARG A 29 1.42 6.98 -5.38
N PHE A 30 2.42 7.74 -5.80
CA PHE A 30 3.03 7.57 -7.13
C PHE A 30 3.64 6.18 -7.29
N GLU A 31 4.43 5.72 -6.32
CA GLU A 31 5.08 4.41 -6.35
C GLU A 31 4.07 3.26 -6.39
N LEU A 32 3.00 3.34 -5.59
CA LEU A 32 1.92 2.33 -5.61
C LEU A 32 1.20 2.28 -6.96
N LEU A 33 0.96 3.43 -7.60
CA LEU A 33 0.36 3.48 -8.93
C LEU A 33 1.30 2.91 -10.01
N CYS A 34 2.60 3.17 -9.91
CA CYS A 34 3.60 2.56 -10.79
C CYS A 34 3.63 1.03 -10.62
N LEU A 35 3.60 0.54 -9.38
CA LEU A 35 3.55 -0.89 -9.09
C LEU A 35 2.29 -1.54 -9.66
N ALA A 36 1.12 -0.96 -9.39
CA ALA A 36 -0.15 -1.46 -9.93
C ALA A 36 -0.11 -1.57 -11.46
N ARG A 37 0.42 -0.53 -12.13
CA ARG A 37 0.58 -0.53 -13.58
C ARG A 37 1.55 -1.60 -14.08
N ALA A 38 2.64 -1.86 -13.37
CA ALA A 38 3.56 -2.95 -13.69
C ALA A 38 2.87 -4.32 -13.60
N CYS A 39 1.93 -4.48 -12.65
CA CYS A 39 1.07 -5.64 -12.53
C CYS A 39 -0.12 -5.64 -13.53
N GLY A 40 -0.23 -4.65 -14.43
CA GLY A 40 -1.33 -4.56 -15.41
C GLY A 40 -2.65 -3.98 -14.90
N HIS A 41 -2.66 -3.39 -13.70
CA HIS A 41 -3.87 -2.89 -13.04
C HIS A 41 -3.84 -1.35 -12.91
N VAL A 42 -5.01 -0.73 -13.00
CA VAL A 42 -5.15 0.74 -12.92
C VAL A 42 -5.04 1.28 -11.51
N HIS A 43 -5.26 0.44 -10.49
CA HIS A 43 -5.27 0.82 -9.09
C HIS A 43 -4.66 -0.30 -8.22
N PRO A 44 -3.86 0.02 -7.18
CA PRO A 44 -3.20 -1.00 -6.35
C PRO A 44 -4.15 -1.97 -5.65
N ALA A 45 -5.36 -1.53 -5.28
CA ALA A 45 -6.36 -2.42 -4.67
C ALA A 45 -6.93 -3.48 -5.64
N LEU A 46 -6.64 -3.37 -6.93
CA LEU A 46 -7.08 -4.35 -7.93
C LEU A 46 -5.99 -5.37 -8.26
N VAL A 47 -4.79 -5.23 -7.67
CA VAL A 47 -3.70 -6.19 -7.87
C VAL A 47 -4.01 -7.45 -7.06
N PRO A 48 -4.15 -8.63 -7.69
CA PRO A 48 -4.41 -9.86 -6.97
C PRO A 48 -3.14 -10.32 -6.23
N LEU A 49 -3.32 -11.03 -5.11
CA LEU A 49 -2.20 -11.44 -4.25
C LEU A 49 -1.29 -12.49 -4.92
N ASP A 50 -1.81 -13.28 -5.85
CA ASP A 50 -1.05 -14.25 -6.63
C ASP A 50 -0.10 -13.60 -7.64
N ALA A 51 -0.25 -12.29 -7.90
CA ALA A 51 0.69 -11.50 -8.70
C ALA A 51 1.91 -11.02 -7.89
N ILE A 52 2.01 -11.35 -6.60
CA ILE A 52 3.08 -10.89 -5.71
C ILE A 52 3.73 -12.08 -4.99
N GLU A 53 5.05 -12.17 -5.13
CA GLU A 53 5.89 -13.09 -4.38
C GLU A 53 6.89 -12.29 -3.53
N LEU A 54 7.16 -12.79 -2.33
CA LEU A 54 8.16 -12.25 -1.43
C LEU A 54 9.36 -13.17 -1.36
N LEU A 55 10.55 -12.58 -1.35
CA LEU A 55 11.79 -13.29 -1.09
C LEU A 55 12.02 -13.31 0.42
N ASP A 56 12.06 -14.50 1.01
CA ASP A 56 12.34 -14.66 2.43
C ASP A 56 13.85 -14.53 2.75
N VAL A 57 14.20 -14.68 4.03
CA VAL A 57 15.59 -14.54 4.51
C VAL A 57 16.51 -15.62 3.93
N ASP A 58 15.97 -16.78 3.59
CA ASP A 58 16.68 -17.91 3.01
C ASP A 58 16.66 -17.89 1.46
N LEU A 59 16.28 -16.74 0.89
CA LEU A 59 16.15 -16.48 -0.55
C LEU A 59 15.18 -17.45 -1.25
N GLN A 60 14.19 -17.97 -0.51
CA GLN A 60 13.07 -18.69 -1.09
C GLN A 60 11.97 -17.71 -1.45
N THR A 61 11.27 -17.97 -2.56
CA THR A 61 10.09 -17.21 -2.93
C THR A 61 8.86 -17.84 -2.28
N VAL A 62 7.99 -17.01 -1.73
CA VAL A 62 6.69 -17.40 -1.17
C VAL A 62 5.62 -16.46 -1.73
N GLN A 63 4.49 -17.02 -2.15
CA GLN A 63 3.36 -16.20 -2.59
C GLN A 63 2.76 -15.47 -1.39
N VAL A 64 2.31 -14.24 -1.61
CA VAL A 64 1.83 -13.36 -0.53
C VAL A 64 0.56 -13.90 0.12
N ASP A 65 -0.34 -14.50 -0.65
CA ASP A 65 -1.56 -15.12 -0.14
C ASP A 65 -1.27 -16.30 0.79
N GLU A 66 -0.33 -17.18 0.41
CA GLU A 66 0.14 -18.27 1.26
C GLU A 66 0.81 -17.74 2.53
N LEU A 67 1.73 -16.78 2.40
CA LEU A 67 2.47 -16.24 3.54
C LEU A 67 1.57 -15.63 4.61
N PHE A 68 0.51 -14.94 4.19
CA PHE A 68 -0.43 -14.27 5.10
C PHE A 68 -1.71 -15.08 5.38
N ASP A 69 -1.80 -16.31 4.89
CA ASP A 69 -2.98 -17.19 5.00
C ASP A 69 -4.28 -16.54 4.50
N TYR A 70 -4.20 -15.80 3.39
CA TYR A 70 -5.39 -15.25 2.74
C TYR A 70 -6.24 -16.37 2.16
N LYS A 71 -7.53 -16.35 2.48
CA LYS A 71 -8.48 -17.29 1.90
C LYS A 71 -8.89 -16.85 0.49
N PRO A 72 -9.38 -17.79 -0.34
CA PRO A 72 -10.03 -17.44 -1.59
C PRO A 72 -11.04 -16.31 -1.36
N ASP A 73 -11.09 -15.37 -2.31
CA ASP A 73 -11.99 -14.21 -2.32
C ASP A 73 -11.69 -13.09 -1.30
N TRP A 74 -10.63 -13.18 -0.50
CA TRP A 74 -10.26 -12.09 0.44
C TRP A 74 -9.43 -10.96 -0.19
N GLY A 75 -8.73 -11.25 -1.28
CA GLY A 75 -7.66 -10.38 -1.81
C GLY A 75 -8.12 -9.26 -2.74
N LEU A 76 -9.38 -9.26 -3.18
CA LEU A 76 -9.92 -8.28 -4.12
C LEU A 76 -11.21 -7.66 -3.58
N PRO A 77 -11.50 -6.40 -3.90
CA PRO A 77 -12.79 -5.78 -3.61
C PRO A 77 -13.95 -6.49 -4.33
N GLU A 78 -15.16 -6.27 -3.84
CA GLU A 78 -16.38 -6.75 -4.49
C GLU A 78 -16.53 -6.14 -5.90
N PRO A 79 -17.22 -6.80 -6.84
CA PRO A 79 -17.33 -6.33 -8.22
C PRO A 79 -17.83 -4.88 -8.38
N ALA A 80 -18.76 -4.45 -7.52
CA ALA A 80 -19.27 -3.08 -7.51
C ALA A 80 -18.19 -2.04 -7.13
N ASP A 81 -17.32 -2.39 -6.18
CA ASP A 81 -16.20 -1.54 -5.79
C ASP A 81 -15.11 -1.51 -6.88
N VAL A 82 -14.88 -2.65 -7.55
CA VAL A 82 -13.95 -2.72 -8.69
C VAL A 82 -14.40 -1.80 -9.82
N GLU A 83 -15.69 -1.81 -10.16
CA GLU A 83 -16.27 -0.92 -11.17
C GLU A 83 -16.11 0.55 -10.75
N ALA A 84 -16.50 0.90 -9.53
CA ALA A 84 -16.39 2.27 -9.01
C ALA A 84 -14.94 2.78 -8.99
N ILE A 85 -13.98 1.94 -8.58
CA ILE A 85 -12.55 2.27 -8.62
C ILE A 85 -12.10 2.50 -10.06
N THR A 86 -12.51 1.63 -10.99
CA THR A 86 -12.10 1.71 -12.40
C THR A 86 -12.63 2.99 -13.05
N GLU A 87 -13.87 3.38 -12.78
CA GLU A 87 -14.45 4.64 -13.25
C GLU A 87 -13.70 5.86 -12.68
N LEU A 88 -13.40 5.87 -11.38
CA LEU A 88 -12.63 6.94 -10.74
C LEU A 88 -11.23 7.09 -11.33
N MET A 89 -10.61 5.99 -11.76
CA MET A 89 -9.27 6.01 -12.39
C MET A 89 -9.28 6.41 -13.87
N ALA A 90 -10.45 6.43 -14.52
CA ALA A 90 -10.61 6.81 -15.92
C ALA A 90 -10.86 8.32 -16.12
N GLY A 91 -11.16 9.06 -15.05
CA GLY A 91 -11.33 10.52 -15.03
C GLY A 91 -10.09 11.28 -14.56
#